data_AF-A0A4R7J3Q9-F1
#
_entry.id   AF-A0A4R7J3Q9-F1
#
_cell.length_a   1.000
_cell.length_b   1.000
_cell.length_c   1.000
_cell.angle_alpha   90.00
_cell.angle_beta   90.00
_cell.angle_gamma   90.00
#
_symmetry.space_group_name_H-M   'P 1'
#
loop_
_entity.id
_entity.type
_entity.pdbx_description
1 polymer ?
#
loop_
_entity_poly.entity_id
_entity_poly.type
_entity_poly.pdbx_seq_one_letter_code
_entity_poly.pdbx_strand_id
1 'polypeptide(L)'
;MRHGHTGKVRSCPNQSKAHIRMRTLRILTLPSALLAAVLLLAGCTPAPPPAPPANQAADASLLAKLGLANLDGGHLVESLDAIPLAERPEGVATSITAREVTVTDDQGRTEEVALPADSIYVSAAPYLSQTHDCYYHSPTGCVGELRNAEIDVTVTNAATGEIVLTESTRTFDNGFVGLWLPRDIEARITITHAGKTATSIVSTIGDDAQTCVTTLKLA
;
A
#
# COMPACT_ATOMS: atom_id res chain seq x y z
N MET A 1 7.65 57.06 -30.96
CA MET A 1 8.77 56.37 -31.65
C MET A 1 8.64 54.88 -31.30
N ARG A 2 8.13 54.02 -32.20
CA ARG A 2 8.91 53.16 -33.13
C ARG A 2 9.83 52.24 -32.28
N HIS A 3 9.71 50.92 -32.17
CA HIS A 3 9.33 49.80 -33.06
C HIS A 3 8.92 48.62 -32.13
N GLY A 4 8.06 47.64 -32.42
CA GLY A 4 7.85 46.92 -33.69
C GLY A 4 8.80 45.71 -33.78
N HIS A 5 8.55 44.62 -33.05
CA HIS A 5 9.15 43.31 -33.36
C HIS A 5 8.18 42.15 -33.13
N THR A 6 7.60 41.74 -34.24
CA THR A 6 6.91 40.48 -34.52
C THR A 6 7.92 39.38 -34.81
N GLY A 7 7.63 38.15 -34.35
CA GLY A 7 8.24 36.92 -34.89
C GLY A 7 8.41 35.85 -33.82
N LYS A 8 8.16 34.58 -34.06
CA LYS A 8 7.68 33.86 -35.24
C LYS A 8 7.34 32.46 -34.72
N VAL A 9 6.09 32.03 -34.92
CA VAL A 9 5.62 30.67 -34.65
C VAL A 9 6.50 29.70 -35.43
N ARG A 10 7.12 28.72 -34.76
CA ARG A 10 7.75 27.56 -35.41
C ARG A 10 6.96 26.31 -35.04
N SER A 11 6.06 25.95 -35.95
CA SER A 11 5.51 24.60 -36.07
C SER A 11 6.44 23.78 -36.96
N CYS A 12 6.70 22.53 -36.59
CA CYS A 12 7.34 21.47 -37.39
C CYS A 12 7.14 20.13 -36.65
N PRO A 13 7.17 18.97 -37.33
CA PRO A 13 6.12 18.47 -38.19
C PRO A 13 5.52 17.14 -37.69
N ASN A 14 4.37 16.82 -38.27
CA ASN A 14 3.65 15.55 -38.27
C ASN A 14 4.51 14.37 -38.81
N GLN A 15 3.96 13.15 -38.66
CA GLN A 15 4.40 11.82 -39.12
C GLN A 15 5.28 11.09 -38.09
N SER A 16 4.89 9.92 -37.56
CA SER A 16 4.59 8.75 -38.37
C SER A 16 3.69 7.75 -37.60
N LYS A 17 2.54 7.43 -38.19
CA LYS A 17 1.70 6.29 -37.77
C LYS A 17 2.44 5.00 -38.15
N ALA A 18 2.98 4.30 -37.17
CA ALA A 18 3.48 2.95 -37.36
C ALA A 18 2.28 2.00 -37.54
N HIS A 19 1.88 1.79 -38.80
CA HIS A 19 0.98 0.71 -39.18
C HIS A 19 1.70 -0.63 -38.97
N ILE A 20 1.37 -1.33 -37.88
CA ILE A 20 1.72 -2.74 -37.72
C ILE A 20 1.00 -3.51 -38.84
N ARG A 21 1.77 -3.97 -39.83
CA ARG A 21 1.32 -4.85 -40.90
C ARG A 21 0.83 -6.17 -40.30
N MET A 22 -0.48 -6.35 -40.28
CA MET A 22 -1.14 -7.63 -40.04
C MET A 22 -0.70 -8.61 -41.14
N ARG A 23 0.13 -9.60 -40.81
CA ARG A 23 0.51 -10.68 -41.73
C ARG A 23 -0.68 -11.64 -41.86
N THR A 24 -1.48 -11.45 -42.90
CA THR A 24 -2.47 -12.42 -43.38
C THR A 24 -1.77 -13.73 -43.74
N LEU A 25 -2.04 -14.77 -42.96
CA LEU A 25 -1.60 -16.14 -43.24
C LEU A 25 -2.47 -16.69 -44.38
N ARG A 26 -1.81 -17.08 -45.48
CA ARG A 26 -2.44 -17.65 -46.67
C ARG A 26 -3.06 -19.01 -46.32
N ILE A 27 -4.37 -19.11 -46.52
CA ILE A 27 -5.15 -20.34 -46.48
C ILE A 27 -4.81 -21.12 -47.76
N LEU A 28 -4.16 -22.27 -47.62
CA LEU A 28 -4.08 -23.27 -48.69
C LEU A 28 -5.27 -24.24 -48.54
N THR A 29 -6.16 -24.21 -49.52
CA THR A 29 -7.21 -25.21 -49.72
C THR A 29 -6.64 -26.37 -50.52
N LEU A 30 -6.87 -27.61 -50.06
CA LEU A 30 -6.82 -28.81 -50.88
C LEU A 30 -7.99 -29.73 -50.49
N PRO A 31 -8.73 -30.27 -51.46
CA PRO A 31 -9.87 -31.14 -51.22
C PRO A 31 -9.38 -32.59 -51.13
N SER A 32 -9.94 -33.37 -50.22
CA SER A 32 -9.92 -34.84 -50.30
C SER A 32 -11.09 -35.39 -49.48
N ALA A 33 -12.15 -35.73 -50.20
CA ALA A 33 -13.16 -36.64 -49.72
C ALA A 33 -12.55 -38.06 -49.70
N LEU A 34 -12.64 -38.77 -48.58
CA LEU A 34 -12.68 -40.22 -48.60
C LEU A 34 -13.47 -40.75 -47.40
N LEU A 35 -14.50 -41.50 -47.74
CA LEU A 35 -15.34 -42.38 -46.93
C LEU A 35 -14.47 -43.43 -46.21
N ALA A 36 -14.75 -43.73 -44.92
CA ALA A 36 -15.02 -45.09 -44.43
C ALA A 36 -14.97 -45.24 -42.89
N ALA A 37 -15.93 -46.04 -42.42
CA ALA A 37 -15.89 -46.93 -41.25
C ALA A 37 -15.85 -46.31 -39.85
N VAL A 38 -17.06 -46.13 -39.30
CA VAL A 38 -17.34 -46.12 -37.87
C VAL A 38 -17.00 -47.51 -37.30
N LEU A 39 -16.02 -47.58 -36.39
CA LEU A 39 -15.81 -48.72 -35.49
C LEU A 39 -15.92 -48.19 -34.06
N LEU A 40 -17.07 -48.39 -33.42
CA LEU A 40 -17.28 -48.08 -32.01
C LEU A 40 -16.61 -49.17 -31.16
N LEU A 41 -15.34 -48.97 -30.79
CA LEU A 41 -14.77 -49.66 -29.63
C LEU A 41 -15.20 -48.91 -28.36
N ALA A 42 -16.22 -49.42 -27.68
CA ALA A 42 -16.51 -49.06 -26.30
C ALA A 42 -15.42 -49.66 -25.38
N GLY A 43 -14.31 -48.95 -25.25
CA GLY A 43 -13.32 -49.22 -24.20
C GLY A 43 -13.82 -48.65 -22.87
N CYS A 44 -14.10 -49.50 -21.90
CA CYS A 44 -14.36 -49.08 -20.53
C CYS A 44 -13.06 -48.55 -19.90
N THR A 45 -12.83 -47.24 -19.98
CA THR A 45 -11.83 -46.56 -19.14
C THR A 45 -12.47 -46.32 -17.77
N PRO A 46 -11.91 -46.82 -16.65
CA PRO A 46 -12.40 -46.46 -15.33
C PRO A 46 -12.31 -44.95 -15.16
N ALA A 47 -13.40 -44.33 -14.71
CA ALA A 47 -13.41 -42.91 -14.40
C ALA A 47 -12.33 -42.62 -13.34
N PRO A 48 -11.54 -41.54 -13.49
CA PRO A 48 -10.61 -41.13 -12.45
C PRO A 48 -11.39 -40.94 -11.15
N PRO A 49 -10.84 -41.37 -9.99
CA PRO A 49 -11.50 -41.17 -8.72
C PRO A 49 -11.81 -39.67 -8.54
N PRO A 50 -12.96 -39.33 -7.93
CA PRO A 50 -13.26 -37.93 -7.63
C PRO A 50 -12.08 -37.34 -6.86
N ALA A 51 -11.64 -36.16 -7.29
CA ALA A 51 -10.62 -35.41 -6.58
C ALA A 51 -11.07 -35.29 -5.10
N PRO A 52 -10.16 -35.50 -4.13
CA PRO A 52 -10.50 -35.26 -2.74
C PRO A 52 -11.05 -33.83 -2.62
N PRO A 53 -12.06 -33.59 -1.76
CA PRO A 53 -12.58 -32.25 -1.56
C PRO A 53 -11.41 -31.32 -1.25
N ALA A 54 -11.27 -30.24 -2.03
CA ALA A 54 -10.29 -29.20 -1.73
C ALA A 54 -10.50 -28.80 -0.27
N ASN A 55 -9.47 -28.99 0.54
CA ASN A 55 -9.53 -28.74 1.97
C ASN A 55 -9.54 -27.22 2.18
N GLN A 56 -10.70 -26.59 2.03
CA GLN A 56 -10.89 -25.13 2.07
C GLN A 56 -10.46 -24.49 3.41
N ALA A 57 -10.18 -25.31 4.43
CA ALA A 57 -9.62 -24.87 5.70
C ALA A 57 -8.08 -24.63 5.66
N ALA A 58 -7.36 -25.21 4.68
CA ALA A 58 -5.91 -25.08 4.58
C ALA A 58 -5.46 -23.79 3.85
N ASP A 59 -6.34 -23.21 3.02
CA ASP A 59 -6.04 -22.05 2.16
C ASP A 59 -6.72 -20.75 2.62
N ALA A 60 -7.18 -20.68 3.87
CA ALA A 60 -7.73 -19.43 4.39
C ALA A 60 -6.65 -18.33 4.38
N SER A 61 -6.96 -17.21 3.72
CA SER A 61 -6.15 -15.98 3.71
C SER A 61 -5.69 -15.63 5.13
N LEU A 62 -4.47 -15.13 5.26
CA LEU A 62 -3.91 -14.72 6.54
C LEU A 62 -4.77 -13.60 7.15
N LEU A 63 -5.24 -12.65 6.32
CA LEU A 63 -6.19 -11.62 6.74
C LEU A 63 -7.51 -12.22 7.22
N ALA A 64 -8.01 -13.29 6.58
CA ALA A 64 -9.21 -13.98 7.05
C ALA A 64 -9.03 -14.59 8.44
N LYS A 65 -7.85 -15.13 8.76
CA LYS A 65 -7.53 -15.66 10.10
C LYS A 65 -7.50 -14.56 11.16
N LEU A 66 -7.15 -13.34 10.77
CA LEU A 66 -7.15 -12.16 11.63
C LEU A 66 -8.52 -11.47 11.73
N GLY A 67 -9.53 -11.95 11.00
CA GLY A 67 -10.83 -11.26 10.92
C GLY A 67 -10.79 -9.95 10.11
N LEU A 68 -9.75 -9.75 9.30
CA LEU A 68 -9.49 -8.55 8.51
C LEU A 68 -9.70 -8.76 7.00
N ALA A 69 -10.34 -9.87 6.61
CA ALA A 69 -10.61 -10.15 5.20
C ALA A 69 -11.53 -9.10 4.57
N ASN A 70 -11.28 -8.82 3.28
CA ASN A 70 -12.07 -7.91 2.44
C ASN A 70 -12.01 -6.43 2.82
N LEU A 71 -11.12 -6.03 3.74
CA LEU A 71 -10.77 -4.62 3.91
C LEU A 71 -9.93 -4.16 2.72
N ASP A 72 -10.18 -2.95 2.23
CA ASP A 72 -9.19 -2.29 1.37
C ASP A 72 -7.96 -1.90 2.18
N GLY A 73 -6.85 -1.58 1.50
CA GLY A 73 -5.59 -1.27 2.15
C GLY A 73 -5.67 -0.11 3.14
N GLY A 74 -6.55 0.87 2.91
CA GLY A 74 -6.73 1.99 3.81
C GLY A 74 -7.31 1.56 5.15
N HIS A 75 -8.48 0.92 5.12
CA HIS A 75 -9.13 0.41 6.32
C HIS A 75 -8.32 -0.69 7.02
N LEU A 76 -7.56 -1.48 6.26
CA LEU A 76 -6.68 -2.50 6.82
C LEU A 76 -5.58 -1.89 7.70
N VAL A 77 -4.91 -0.85 7.20
CA VAL A 77 -3.87 -0.14 7.98
C VAL A 77 -4.43 0.41 9.28
N GLU A 78 -5.54 1.13 9.21
CA GLU A 78 -6.17 1.75 10.38
C GLU A 78 -6.58 0.69 11.40
N SER A 79 -7.14 -0.43 10.92
CA SER A 79 -7.53 -1.55 11.78
C SER A 79 -6.32 -2.18 12.46
N LEU A 80 -5.20 -2.38 11.74
CA LEU A 80 -3.97 -2.97 12.28
C LEU A 80 -3.28 -2.05 13.30
N ASP A 81 -3.21 -0.74 13.02
CA ASP A 81 -2.53 0.23 13.89
C ASP A 81 -3.32 0.48 15.20
N ALA A 82 -4.65 0.34 15.13
CA ALA A 82 -5.54 0.49 16.27
C ALA A 82 -5.71 -0.79 17.13
N ILE A 83 -5.08 -1.92 16.77
CA ILE A 83 -5.18 -3.16 17.57
C ILE A 83 -4.65 -2.89 18.99
N PRO A 84 -5.47 -3.11 20.04
CA PRO A 84 -5.01 -3.02 21.42
C PRO A 84 -3.81 -3.95 21.66
N LEU A 85 -2.81 -3.52 22.44
CA LEU A 85 -1.61 -4.33 22.66
C LEU A 85 -1.93 -5.71 23.24
N ALA A 86 -2.96 -5.80 24.08
CA ALA A 86 -3.43 -7.04 24.69
C ALA A 86 -4.12 -8.00 23.69
N GLU A 87 -4.52 -7.50 22.53
CA GLU A 87 -5.23 -8.24 21.49
C GLU A 87 -4.36 -8.48 20.25
N ARG A 88 -3.08 -8.07 20.29
CA ARG A 88 -2.16 -8.27 19.17
C ARG A 88 -2.01 -9.76 18.85
N PRO A 89 -2.14 -10.14 17.57
CA PRO A 89 -1.97 -11.52 17.18
C PRO A 89 -0.52 -11.97 17.42
N GLU A 90 -0.35 -13.08 18.15
CA GLU A 90 0.95 -13.71 18.33
C GLU A 90 1.46 -14.32 17.00
N GLY A 91 2.77 -14.30 16.80
CA GLY A 91 3.38 -14.89 15.61
C GLY A 91 3.06 -14.17 14.30
N VAL A 92 2.53 -12.94 14.35
CA VAL A 92 2.20 -12.14 13.16
C VAL A 92 3.05 -10.88 13.12
N ALA A 93 3.85 -10.77 12.07
CA ALA A 93 4.59 -9.57 11.73
C ALA A 93 3.82 -8.75 10.68
N THR A 94 3.81 -7.44 10.85
CA THR A 94 3.22 -6.51 9.89
C THR A 94 4.22 -5.45 9.48
N SER A 95 4.16 -4.99 8.24
CA SER A 95 4.92 -3.86 7.73
C SER A 95 4.02 -3.00 6.84
N ILE A 96 4.08 -1.68 7.02
CA ILE A 96 3.40 -0.71 6.16
C ILE A 96 4.49 0.05 5.42
N THR A 97 4.57 -0.15 4.10
CA THR A 97 5.45 0.64 3.23
C THR A 97 4.65 1.78 2.61
N ALA A 98 5.28 2.58 1.75
CA ALA A 98 4.57 3.63 1.03
C ALA A 98 3.46 3.06 0.12
N ARG A 99 3.54 1.80 -0.32
CA ARG A 99 2.66 1.25 -1.36
C ARG A 99 1.75 0.13 -0.91
N GLU A 100 2.06 -0.53 0.20
CA GLU A 100 1.35 -1.73 0.63
C GLU A 100 1.45 -1.99 2.13
N VAL A 101 0.51 -2.81 2.61
CA VAL A 101 0.60 -3.51 3.88
C VAL A 101 1.01 -4.94 3.61
N THR A 102 1.99 -5.41 4.37
CA THR A 102 2.41 -6.80 4.37
C THR A 102 2.07 -7.41 5.73
N VAL A 103 1.42 -8.59 5.71
CA VAL A 103 1.20 -9.42 6.89
C VAL A 103 1.94 -10.74 6.69
N THR A 104 2.74 -11.14 7.66
CA THR A 104 3.55 -12.36 7.62
C THR A 104 3.33 -13.17 8.89
N ASP A 105 3.07 -14.47 8.76
CA ASP A 105 2.92 -15.36 9.91
C ASP A 105 4.24 -16.05 10.33
N ASP A 106 4.17 -16.85 11.39
CA ASP A 106 5.30 -17.60 11.96
C ASP A 106 5.83 -18.72 11.05
N GLN A 107 5.07 -19.08 10.00
CA GLN A 107 5.46 -20.01 8.95
C GLN A 107 6.11 -19.29 7.76
N GLY A 108 6.22 -17.96 7.80
CA GLY A 108 6.77 -17.13 6.72
C GLY A 108 5.82 -16.96 5.54
N ARG A 109 4.52 -17.27 5.69
CA ARG A 109 3.53 -16.98 4.65
C ARG A 109 3.19 -15.51 4.69
N THR A 110 3.15 -14.88 3.53
CA THR A 110 2.93 -13.45 3.38
C THR A 110 1.68 -13.15 2.57
N GLU A 111 0.93 -12.14 3.00
CA GLU A 111 -0.18 -11.55 2.26
C GLU A 111 0.05 -10.03 2.15
N GLU A 112 -0.09 -9.50 0.95
CA GLU A 112 0.16 -8.10 0.61
C GLU A 112 -1.13 -7.43 0.12
N VAL A 113 -1.39 -6.22 0.61
CA VAL A 113 -2.54 -5.41 0.21
C VAL A 113 -2.08 -4.02 -0.19
N ALA A 114 -2.38 -3.63 -1.42
CA ALA A 114 -2.02 -2.32 -1.94
C ALA A 114 -2.73 -1.19 -1.18
N LEU A 115 -1.98 -0.13 -0.89
CA LEU A 115 -2.49 1.13 -0.36
C LEU A 115 -3.01 2.03 -1.48
N PRO A 116 -3.86 3.03 -1.13
CA PRO A 116 -4.28 4.08 -2.05
C PRO A 116 -3.10 4.67 -2.84
N ALA A 117 -3.34 5.00 -4.11
CA ALA A 117 -2.30 5.47 -5.00
C ALA A 117 -1.90 6.93 -4.76
N ASP A 118 -2.83 7.73 -4.24
CA ASP A 118 -2.75 9.18 -4.08
C ASP A 118 -2.29 9.64 -2.68
N SER A 119 -2.24 8.73 -1.72
CA SER A 119 -1.79 9.00 -0.36
C SER A 119 -0.75 8.00 0.14
N ILE A 120 -0.10 8.38 1.23
CA ILE A 120 0.79 7.54 2.03
C ILE A 120 0.32 7.58 3.48
N TYR A 121 0.37 6.43 4.14
CA TYR A 121 0.13 6.36 5.58
C TYR A 121 1.45 6.53 6.33
N VAL A 122 1.53 7.60 7.13
CA VAL A 122 2.65 7.84 8.03
C VAL A 122 2.17 7.68 9.46
N SER A 123 2.77 6.75 10.19
CA SER A 123 2.51 6.54 11.62
C SER A 123 3.58 7.22 12.46
N ALA A 124 3.17 8.12 13.35
CA ALA A 124 4.06 8.95 14.16
C ALA A 124 3.94 8.62 15.65
N ALA A 125 5.07 8.44 16.34
CA ALA A 125 5.13 8.22 17.78
C ALA A 125 5.90 9.36 18.48
N PRO A 126 5.19 10.30 19.14
CA PRO A 126 5.84 11.29 20.01
C PRO A 126 6.36 10.63 21.29
N TYR A 127 7.41 11.21 21.87
CA TYR A 127 8.02 10.70 23.11
C TYR A 127 8.62 11.81 23.97
N LEU A 128 8.78 11.54 25.26
CA LEU A 128 9.40 12.38 26.28
C LEU A 128 10.82 11.88 26.62
N SER A 129 10.96 10.57 26.89
CA SER A 129 12.23 10.00 27.39
C SER A 129 12.92 9.14 26.35
N GLN A 130 12.25 8.09 25.89
CA GLN A 130 12.86 7.06 25.04
C GLN A 130 12.15 6.89 23.70
N THR A 131 12.92 6.49 22.70
CA THR A 131 12.44 6.16 21.36
C THR A 131 13.23 4.98 20.78
N HIS A 132 12.88 4.57 19.57
CA HIS A 132 13.58 3.56 18.78
C HIS A 132 13.63 3.98 17.31
N ASP A 133 14.61 3.45 16.57
CA ASP A 133 14.68 3.66 15.14
C ASP A 133 13.59 2.85 14.42
N CYS A 134 12.95 3.47 13.44
CA CYS A 134 11.86 2.87 12.67
C CYS A 134 11.77 3.55 11.30
N TYR A 135 11.77 2.75 10.23
CA TYR A 135 11.68 3.26 8.86
C TYR A 135 10.32 2.95 8.24
N TYR A 136 10.00 1.67 8.12
CA TYR A 136 8.64 1.22 7.82
C TYR A 136 7.90 0.88 9.11
N HIS A 137 6.67 1.38 9.22
CA HIS A 137 5.88 1.16 10.42
C HIS A 137 5.49 -0.30 10.56
N SER A 138 5.58 -0.82 11.79
CA SER A 138 5.17 -2.18 12.11
C SER A 138 4.07 -2.14 13.17
N PRO A 139 2.78 -2.16 12.77
CA PRO A 139 1.66 -2.15 13.70
C PRO A 139 1.71 -3.19 14.82
N THR A 140 2.17 -4.42 14.54
CA THR A 140 2.29 -5.48 15.55
C THR A 140 3.62 -5.47 16.31
N GLY A 141 4.67 -4.89 15.73
CA GLY A 141 6.04 -4.90 16.30
C GLY A 141 6.45 -3.64 17.06
N CYS A 142 5.95 -2.46 16.66
CA CYS A 142 6.35 -1.19 17.25
C CYS A 142 5.48 -0.82 18.46
N VAL A 143 6.12 -0.21 19.47
CA VAL A 143 5.45 0.39 20.62
C VAL A 143 6.14 1.71 20.96
N GLY A 144 5.40 2.80 20.82
CA GLY A 144 5.77 4.14 21.24
C GLY A 144 5.58 4.35 22.74
N GLU A 145 6.30 5.31 23.29
CA GLU A 145 6.24 5.63 24.72
C GLU A 145 4.88 6.25 25.11
N LEU A 146 4.38 7.18 24.30
CA LEU A 146 3.22 7.99 24.64
C LEU A 146 1.91 7.33 24.18
N ARG A 147 1.45 6.32 24.93
CA ARG A 147 0.23 5.54 24.64
C ARG A 147 -1.03 6.25 25.11
N ASN A 148 -2.10 6.13 24.32
CA ASN A 148 -3.43 6.59 24.72
C ASN A 148 -3.45 8.05 25.24
N ALA A 149 -2.70 8.93 24.61
CA ALA A 149 -2.50 10.31 25.06
C ALA A 149 -3.17 11.28 24.10
N GLU A 150 -3.85 12.29 24.66
CA GLU A 150 -4.42 13.39 23.87
C GLU A 150 -3.31 14.25 23.28
N ILE A 151 -3.36 14.48 21.97
CA ILE A 151 -2.37 15.24 21.22
C ILE A 151 -3.04 16.17 20.21
N ASP A 152 -2.37 17.28 19.90
CA ASP A 152 -2.70 18.12 18.76
C ASP A 152 -1.64 17.89 17.67
N VAL A 153 -2.09 17.55 16.46
CA VAL A 153 -1.24 17.30 15.29
C VAL A 153 -1.49 18.38 14.26
N THR A 154 -0.41 18.97 13.74
CA THR A 154 -0.45 19.84 12.56
C THR A 154 0.58 19.34 11.56
N VAL A 155 0.15 19.14 10.31
CA VAL A 155 1.03 18.80 9.20
C VAL A 155 1.00 19.93 8.19
N THR A 156 2.18 20.38 7.78
CA THR A 156 2.35 21.40 6.73
C THR A 156 3.25 20.89 5.62
N ASN A 157 3.02 21.35 4.39
CA ASN A 157 4.00 21.20 3.32
C ASN A 157 5.22 22.06 3.67
N ALA A 158 6.39 21.44 3.80
CA ALA A 158 7.59 22.11 4.28
C ALA A 158 8.12 23.18 3.31
N ALA A 159 7.83 23.04 2.00
CA ALA A 159 8.26 23.97 0.96
C ALA A 159 7.32 25.19 0.84
N THR A 160 6.01 24.98 0.94
CA THR A 160 5.00 26.05 0.74
C THR A 160 4.49 26.67 2.04
N GLY A 161 4.57 25.93 3.16
CA GLY A 161 3.95 26.30 4.44
C GLY A 161 2.44 26.05 4.49
N GLU A 162 1.84 25.50 3.44
CA GLU A 162 0.41 25.17 3.39
C GLU A 162 0.06 24.09 4.42
N ILE A 163 -1.09 24.24 5.08
CA ILE A 163 -1.61 23.24 6.01
C ILE A 163 -2.16 22.07 5.21
N VAL A 164 -1.63 20.88 5.48
CA VAL A 164 -2.07 19.60 4.91
C VAL A 164 -3.13 18.97 5.81
N LEU A 165 -2.91 19.01 7.13
CA LEU A 165 -3.78 18.41 8.14
C LEU A 165 -3.69 19.20 9.44
N THR A 166 -4.79 19.30 10.18
CA THR A 166 -4.81 19.74 11.58
C THR A 166 -5.86 18.94 12.32
N GLU A 167 -5.48 18.29 13.42
CA GLU A 167 -6.34 17.37 14.15
C GLU A 167 -6.00 17.37 15.64
N SER A 168 -7.03 17.34 16.49
CA SER A 168 -6.90 16.98 17.91
C SER A 168 -7.39 15.56 18.07
N THR A 169 -6.52 14.66 18.55
CA THR A 169 -6.77 13.22 18.57
C THR A 169 -6.04 12.55 19.72
N ARG A 170 -6.10 11.21 19.79
CA ARG A 170 -5.43 10.41 20.80
C ARG A 170 -4.51 9.41 20.14
N THR A 171 -3.28 9.24 20.64
CA THR A 171 -2.43 8.12 20.20
C THR A 171 -3.10 6.79 20.51
N PHE A 172 -2.90 5.80 19.64
CA PHE A 172 -3.42 4.45 19.85
C PHE A 172 -2.76 3.79 21.07
N ASP A 173 -3.23 2.58 21.40
CA ASP A 173 -2.67 1.80 22.51
C ASP A 173 -1.19 1.43 22.26
N ASN A 174 -0.74 1.42 21.00
CA ASN A 174 0.66 1.25 20.66
C ASN A 174 1.50 2.53 20.77
N GLY A 175 0.92 3.69 21.08
CA GLY A 175 1.63 4.97 21.22
C GLY A 175 1.90 5.71 19.91
N PHE A 176 1.33 5.26 18.80
CA PHE A 176 1.41 5.94 17.51
C PHE A 176 0.11 6.69 17.17
N VAL A 177 0.18 7.60 16.20
CA VAL A 177 -0.96 8.21 15.51
C VAL A 177 -0.77 8.04 14.00
N GLY A 178 -1.82 7.58 13.33
CA GLY A 178 -1.85 7.41 11.88
C GLY A 178 -2.21 8.68 11.13
N LEU A 179 -1.45 9.01 10.10
CA LEU A 179 -1.66 10.22 9.28
C LEU A 179 -1.69 9.83 7.80
N TRP A 180 -2.81 10.09 7.13
CA TRP A 180 -2.90 10.02 5.67
C TRP A 180 -2.40 11.31 5.05
N LEU A 181 -1.24 11.25 4.40
CA LEU A 181 -0.59 12.41 3.78
C LEU A 181 -0.65 12.30 2.25
N PRO A 182 -0.74 13.43 1.54
CA PRO A 182 -0.58 13.43 0.09
C PRO A 182 0.84 12.99 -0.27
N ARG A 183 0.99 12.40 -1.46
CA ARG A 183 2.31 12.07 -2.02
C ARG A 183 3.07 13.30 -2.49
N ASP A 184 4.35 13.06 -2.76
CA ASP A 184 5.24 13.98 -3.48
C ASP A 184 5.49 15.32 -2.75
N ILE A 185 5.46 15.29 -1.42
CA ILE A 185 5.78 16.44 -0.56
C ILE A 185 6.83 16.10 0.51
N GLU A 186 7.54 17.13 0.95
CA GLU A 186 8.19 17.13 2.26
C GLU A 186 7.17 17.60 3.30
N ALA A 187 6.77 16.73 4.22
CA ALA A 187 5.78 17.02 5.25
C ALA A 187 6.47 17.37 6.58
N ARG A 188 6.14 18.55 7.13
CA ARG A 188 6.51 18.93 8.49
C ARG A 188 5.38 18.55 9.44
N ILE A 189 5.64 17.57 10.30
CA ILE A 189 4.73 17.11 11.34
C ILE A 189 5.09 17.82 12.64
N THR A 190 4.14 18.52 13.23
CA THR A 190 4.24 19.12 14.56
C THR A 190 3.22 18.47 15.47
N ILE A 191 3.68 17.97 16.62
CA ILE A 191 2.81 17.38 17.65
C ILE A 191 2.98 18.15 18.95
N THR A 192 1.85 18.51 19.57
CA THR A 192 1.80 19.11 20.90
C THR A 192 1.07 18.20 21.87
N HIS A 193 1.64 18.04 23.07
CA HIS A 193 1.05 17.28 24.17
C HIS A 193 1.38 17.96 25.50
N ALA A 194 0.38 18.23 26.33
CA ALA A 194 0.57 18.83 27.67
C ALA A 194 1.48 20.08 27.68
N GLY A 195 1.34 20.94 26.66
CA GLY A 195 2.12 22.17 26.50
C GLY A 195 3.55 21.99 25.95
N LYS A 196 3.97 20.75 25.67
CA LYS A 196 5.25 20.42 25.04
C LYS A 196 5.06 20.19 23.56
N THR A 197 6.07 20.52 22.76
CA THR A 197 5.97 20.40 21.30
C THR A 197 7.18 19.69 20.70
N ALA A 198 6.94 18.89 19.67
CA ALA A 198 7.96 18.26 18.84
C ALA A 198 7.68 18.59 17.37
N THR A 199 8.72 18.57 16.54
CA THR A 199 8.58 18.71 15.08
C THR A 199 9.54 17.77 14.38
N SER A 200 9.07 17.13 13.32
CA SER A 200 9.87 16.27 12.45
C SER A 200 9.51 16.51 10.98
N ILE A 201 10.43 16.18 10.09
CA ILE A 201 10.23 16.22 8.64
C ILE A 201 10.21 14.78 8.12
N VAL A 202 9.24 14.46 7.27
CA VAL A 202 9.15 13.19 6.56
C VAL A 202 8.92 13.45 5.07
N SER A 203 9.65 12.75 4.22
CA SER A 203 9.45 12.80 2.77
C SER A 203 8.41 11.77 2.36
N THR A 204 7.43 12.19 1.57
CA THR A 204 6.39 11.33 0.96
C THR A 204 6.66 11.08 -0.53
N ILE A 205 7.89 11.32 -0.96
CA ILE A 205 8.35 11.21 -2.35
C ILE A 205 8.85 9.79 -2.59
N GLY A 206 8.38 9.18 -3.67
CA GLY A 206 8.84 7.85 -4.09
C GLY A 206 8.15 6.69 -3.37
N ASP A 207 8.50 5.48 -3.83
CA ASP A 207 7.89 4.23 -3.36
C ASP A 207 8.60 3.66 -2.12
N ASP A 208 9.78 4.18 -1.79
CA ASP A 208 10.56 3.86 -0.58
C ASP A 208 10.37 4.88 0.54
N ALA A 209 9.42 5.82 0.39
CA ALA A 209 9.13 6.85 1.40
C ALA A 209 8.90 6.24 2.79
N GLN A 210 9.51 6.88 3.80
CA GLN A 210 9.40 6.49 5.20
C GLN A 210 7.94 6.58 5.68
N THR A 211 7.47 5.55 6.38
CA THR A 211 6.10 5.50 6.94
C THR A 211 6.07 5.52 8.46
N CYS A 212 7.23 5.54 9.12
CA CYS A 212 7.35 5.54 10.57
C CYS A 212 8.15 6.74 11.06
N VAL A 213 7.56 7.56 11.94
CA VAL A 213 8.21 8.76 12.47
C VAL A 213 8.30 8.67 13.99
N THR A 214 9.50 8.36 14.49
CA THR A 214 9.79 8.19 15.93
C THR A 214 10.75 9.25 16.47
N THR A 215 11.03 10.30 15.68
CA THR A 215 11.98 11.39 15.99
C THR A 215 11.33 12.60 16.66
N LEU A 216 10.12 12.44 17.19
CA LEU A 216 9.29 13.50 17.76
C LEU A 216 9.48 13.63 19.28
N LYS A 217 10.64 14.13 19.72
CA LYS A 217 10.91 14.38 21.14
C LYS A 217 10.22 15.65 21.63
N LEU A 218 9.24 15.50 22.51
CA LEU A 218 8.48 16.58 23.11
C LEU A 218 9.34 17.35 24.13
N ALA A 219 9.48 18.67 23.92
CA ALA A 219 10.19 19.58 24.82
C ALA A 219 9.26 20.70 25.31
#